data_AF-A0A8S3E8A9-F1
#
_entry.id   AF-A0A8S3E8A9-F1
#
_cell.length_a   1.000
_cell.length_b   1.000
_cell.length_c   1.000
_cell.angle_alpha   90.00
_cell.angle_beta   90.00
_cell.angle_gamma   90.00
#
_symmetry.space_group_name_H-M   'P 1'
#
loop_
_entity.id
_entity.type
_entity.pdbx_description
1 polymer ?
#
loop_
_entity_poly.entity_id
_entity_poly.type
_entity_poly.pdbx_seq_one_letter_code
_entity_poly.pdbx_strand_id
1 'polypeptide(L)' 'YYPINSRIWIKDQNRQLTVLTDRSEGGGSISNGSMEIMLHRRTLNDDSLGVGE' A
#
# COMPACT_ATOMS: atom_id res chain seq x y z
N TYR A 1 5.34 4.76 1.76
CA TYR A 1 4.65 3.47 1.58
C TYR A 1 5.19 2.49 2.59
N TYR A 2 4.32 1.72 3.23
CA TYR A 2 4.65 0.70 4.22
C TYR A 2 4.14 -0.68 3.76
N PRO A 3 4.79 -1.78 4.18
CA PRO A 3 4.34 -3.12 3.87
C PRO A 3 3.05 -3.48 4.63
N ILE A 4 2.05 -3.97 3.91
CA ILE A 4 0.76 -4.42 4.44
C ILE A 4 0.69 -5.94 4.27
N ASN A 5 0.94 -6.69 5.34
CA ASN A 5 0.99 -8.16 5.28
C ASN A 5 -0.37 -8.85 5.44
N SER A 6 -1.35 -8.20 6.06
CA SER A 6 -2.64 -8.83 6.37
C SER A 6 -3.80 -7.85 6.42
N ARG A 7 -3.57 -6.64 6.93
CA ARG A 7 -4.61 -5.62 7.03
C ARG A 7 -4.05 -4.21 7.09
N ILE A 8 -4.87 -3.27 6.67
CA ILE A 8 -4.69 -1.83 6.86
C ILE A 8 -6.02 -1.22 7.29
N TRP A 9 -5.99 -0.20 8.14
CA TRP A 9 -7.20 0.47 8.62
C TRP A 9 -6.97 1.96 8.82
N ILE A 10 -8.06 2.72 8.71
CA ILE A 10 -8.15 4.12 9.11
C ILE A 10 -9.33 4.27 10.07
N LYS A 11 -9.17 5.14 11.07
CA LYS A 11 -10.14 5.31 12.13
C LYS A 11 -10.32 6.78 12.45
N ASP A 12 -11.57 7.21 12.59
CA ASP A 12 -11.95 8.47 13.22
C ASP A 12 -12.53 8.19 14.63
N GLN A 13 -13.08 9.20 15.29
CA GLN A 13 -13.62 9.04 16.64
C GLN A 13 -14.79 8.05 16.73
N ASN A 14 -15.55 7.86 15.65
CA ASN A 14 -16.83 7.14 15.63
C ASN A 14 -16.85 5.94 14.68
N ARG A 15 -15.92 5.85 13.74
CA ARG A 15 -15.95 4.91 12.60
C ARG A 15 -14.54 4.41 12.29
N GLN A 16 -14.48 3.16 11.84
CA GLN A 16 -13.25 2.53 11.39
C GLN A 16 -13.51 1.81 10.07
N LEU A 17 -12.66 2.06 9.09
CA LEU A 17 -12.60 1.31 7.84
C LEU A 17 -11.38 0.38 7.90
N THR A 18 -11.59 -0.91 7.68
CA THR A 18 -10.53 -1.92 7.67
C THR A 18 -10.59 -2.68 6.35
N VAL A 19 -9.43 -2.83 5.71
CA VAL A 19 -9.24 -3.65 4.51
C VAL A 19 -8.34 -4.82 4.89
N LEU A 20 -8.79 -6.03 4.57
CA LEU A 20 -8.00 -7.25 4.70
C LEU A 20 -7.46 -7.61 3.33
N THR A 21 -6.17 -7.95 3.26
CA THR A 21 -5.50 -8.33 2.01
C THR A 21 -5.23 -9.83 2.00
N ASP A 22 -5.29 -10.45 0.82
CA ASP A 22 -4.97 -11.87 0.64
C ASP A 22 -3.45 -12.13 0.56
N ARG A 23 -2.67 -11.08 0.28
CA ARG A 23 -1.22 -11.07 0.08
C ARG A 23 -0.57 -9.83 0.67
N SER A 24 0.77 -9.85 0.72
CA SER A 24 1.57 -8.68 1.07
C SER A 24 1.55 -7.64 -0.05
N GLU A 25 1.09 -6.43 0.27
CA GLU A 25 1.00 -5.31 -0.66
C GLU A 25 1.70 -4.08 -0.06
N GLY A 26 2.02 -3.09 -0.90
CA GLY A 26 2.51 -1.80 -0.45
C GLY A 26 1.36 -0.80 -0.37
N GLY A 27 1.22 -0.07 0.74
CA GLY A 27 0.20 0.98 0.83
C GLY A 27 0.51 2.04 1.88
N GLY A 28 -0.43 2.96 2.06
CA GLY A 28 -0.29 4.03 3.03
C GLY A 28 -1.47 4.99 3.05
N SER A 29 -1.37 6.02 3.89
CA SER A 29 -2.34 7.11 4.00
C SER A 29 -1.60 8.41 3.68
N ILE A 30 -1.56 8.81 2.40
CA ILE A 30 -0.88 10.05 1.96
C ILE A 30 -1.69 11.29 2.35
N SER A 31 -3.02 11.23 2.22
CA SER A 31 -3.92 12.31 2.63
C SER A 31 -4.76 11.90 3.83
N ASN A 32 -5.01 12.83 4.75
CA ASN A 32 -5.83 12.56 5.94
C ASN A 32 -7.21 12.03 5.56
N GLY A 33 -7.61 10.92 6.18
CA GLY A 33 -8.89 10.26 5.92
C GLY A 33 -8.95 9.42 4.64
N SER A 34 -7.82 9.28 3.92
CA SER A 34 -7.71 8.40 2.76
C SER A 34 -6.69 7.29 3.03
N MET A 35 -6.87 6.17 2.34
CA MET A 35 -5.88 5.10 2.30
C MET A 35 -5.77 4.58 0.87
N GLU A 36 -4.57 4.17 0.50
CA GLU A 36 -4.27 3.65 -0.82
C GLU A 36 -3.42 2.39 -0.72
N ILE A 37 -3.62 1.50 -1.69
CA ILE A 37 -2.96 0.21 -1.78
C ILE A 37 -2.52 0.03 -3.23
N MET A 38 -1.26 -0.38 -3.41
CA MET A 38 -0.68 -0.65 -4.72
C MET A 38 -1.02 -2.08 -5.15
N LEU A 39 -2.00 -2.21 -6.04
CA LEU A 39 -2.42 -3.51 -6.59
C LEU A 39 -1.35 -4.13 -7.49
N HIS A 40 -0.75 -3.32 -8.36
CA HIS A 40 0.24 -3.78 -9.33
C HIS A 40 1.10 -2.61 -9.79
N ARG A 41 2.38 -2.88 -10.07
CA ARG A 41 3.30 -1.94 -10.71
C ARG A 41 3.97 -2.58 -11.91
N ARG A 42 4.04 -1.84 -13.01
CA ARG A 42 4.85 -2.18 -14.17
C ARG A 42 5.77 -0.99 -14.46
N THR A 43 7.07 -1.22 -14.49
CA THR A 43 8.08 -0.19 -14.77
C THR A 43 8.81 -0.60 -16.06
N LEU A 44 9.10 0.37 -16.93
CA LEU A 44 9.76 0.12 -18.23
C LEU A 44 11.25 0.43 -18.20
N ASN A 45 11.75 0.96 -17.08
CA ASN A 45 13.11 1.40 -16.90
C ASN A 45 13.65 0.81 -15.59
N ASP A 46 14.89 0.37 -15.64
CA ASP A 46 15.66 -0.13 -14.49
C ASP A 46 15.92 0.99 -13.46
N ASP A 47 16.00 0.61 -12.19
CA ASP A 47 16.29 1.52 -11.07
C ASP A 47 17.77 1.51 -10.64
N SER A 48 18.63 0.82 -11.40
CA SER A 48 20.08 0.71 -11.20
C SER A 48 20.49 0.08 -9.88
N LEU A 49 19.65 -0.79 -9.32
CA LEU A 49 19.93 -1.56 -8.11
C LEU A 49 20.46 -2.99 -8.39
N GLY A 50 20.86 -3.25 -9.63
CA GLY A 50 21.60 -4.45 -10.02
C GLY A 50 20.77 -5.57 -10.65
N VAL A 51 19.46 -5.36 -10.86
CA VAL A 51 18.62 -6.31 -11.61
C VAL A 51 18.81 -6.13 -13.12
N GLY A 52 18.95 -4.90 -13.61
CA GLY A 52 19.31 -4.63 -15.01
C GLY A 52 18.14 -4.78 -15.98
N GLU A 53 16.90 -4.64 -15.49
CA GLU A 53 15.65 -4.69 -16.25
C GLU A 53 14.63 -3.66 -15.77
#